data_AF-A0A1V0QUY1-F1
#
_entry.id   AF-A0A1V0QUY1-F1
#
_cell.length_a   1.000
_cell.length_b   1.000
_cell.length_c   1.000
_cell.angle_alpha   90.00
_cell.angle_beta   90.00
_cell.angle_gamma   90.00
#
_symmetry.space_group_name_H-M   'P 1'
#
loop_
_entity.id
_entity.type
_entity.pdbx_description
1 polymer ?
#
loop_
_entity_poly.entity_id
_entity_poly.type
_entity_poly.pdbx_seq_one_letter_code
_entity_poly.pdbx_strand_id
1 'polypeptide(L)'
;MPGTVSVPPDPPPRARLRSATRLAVCAAVPWFLCLWWGTSTVPVPAALPAVLILRDDVYDAPRRGWDRLVGVVVGVALTTLVLHWLPPPTASSVTSVSWAASLSFLVVLACGCAGMYLMYRGGAPNQQVLVSALVIYATALPGYARARLAESAVGIATVVLLGPLLWPPDPYRSAAAGLDTYRGELDGLLGAVAARLGAGGPPTPRGPAGDAELWLRPRTGLAAYERAARRTRLPRLYLRTPSRPPDGLEERLRFAARTALTLQYFTQELRERARTDGAAAPPVSDTSLRELAPLVRATARTVDAALRGEDSAAVAADLDRARGLDLAHRAAHPTRHDAVLRAGLHLTHEAVADHLAVRG
;
A
#
# COMPACT_ATOMS: atom_id res chain seq x y z
N MET A 1 2.14 -0.48 7.95
CA MET A 1 1.70 0.44 6.88
C MET A 1 1.01 -0.39 5.81
N PRO A 2 -0.32 -0.27 5.64
CA PRO A 2 -0.99 -0.92 4.51
C PRO A 2 -0.52 -0.20 3.24
N GLY A 3 0.08 -0.95 2.32
CA GLY A 3 0.53 -0.43 1.03
C GLY A 3 -0.67 0.04 0.24
N THR A 4 -0.88 1.35 0.19
CA THR A 4 -1.66 1.98 -0.85
C THR A 4 -0.95 1.66 -2.15
N VAL A 5 -1.51 0.75 -2.94
CA VAL A 5 -1.12 0.58 -4.34
C VAL A 5 -1.38 1.95 -4.97
N SER A 6 -0.31 2.69 -5.28
CA SER A 6 -0.43 3.91 -6.06
C SER A 6 -1.11 3.53 -7.36
N VAL A 7 -2.34 4.00 -7.52
CA VAL A 7 -3.02 3.97 -8.80
C VAL A 7 -2.13 4.81 -9.73
N PRO A 8 -1.64 4.28 -10.86
CA PRO A 8 -0.83 5.06 -11.79
C PRO A 8 -1.58 6.37 -12.11
N PRO A 9 -0.88 7.51 -12.28
CA PRO A 9 -1.50 8.83 -12.38
C PRO A 9 -2.56 8.92 -13.49
N ASP A 10 -2.51 8.02 -14.47
CA ASP A 10 -3.57 7.83 -15.44
C ASP A 10 -3.84 6.34 -15.74
N PRO A 11 -4.77 5.67 -15.04
CA PRO A 11 -5.22 4.35 -15.47
C PRO A 11 -5.90 4.46 -16.84
N PRO A 12 -5.82 3.44 -17.70
CA PRO A 12 -6.50 3.46 -18.98
C PRO A 12 -7.99 3.74 -18.78
N PRO A 13 -8.66 4.49 -19.67
CA PRO A 13 -10.03 4.98 -19.46
C PRO A 13 -11.02 3.87 -19.11
N ARG A 14 -10.83 2.68 -19.69
CA ARG A 14 -11.62 1.48 -19.39
C ARG A 14 -11.48 0.98 -17.95
N ALA A 15 -10.31 1.11 -17.33
CA ALA A 15 -10.10 0.71 -15.93
C ALA A 15 -10.74 1.72 -14.97
N ARG A 16 -10.69 3.03 -15.29
CA ARG A 16 -11.42 4.07 -14.53
C ARG A 16 -12.92 3.85 -14.59
N LEU A 17 -13.46 3.61 -15.79
CA LEU A 17 -14.88 3.31 -16.00
C LEU A 17 -15.31 2.09 -15.18
N ARG A 18 -14.58 0.98 -15.23
CA ARG A 18 -14.91 -0.22 -14.44
C ARG A 18 -14.89 0.03 -12.94
N SER A 19 -13.90 0.76 -12.44
CA SER A 19 -13.82 1.12 -11.02
C SER A 19 -15.00 2.01 -10.60
N ALA A 20 -15.33 3.02 -11.42
CA ALA A 20 -16.46 3.91 -11.20
C ALA A 20 -17.80 3.18 -11.23
N THR A 21 -18.01 2.28 -12.21
CA THR A 21 -19.22 1.45 -12.30
C THR A 21 -19.34 0.53 -11.10
N ARG A 22 -18.25 -0.14 -10.70
CA ARG A 22 -18.24 -1.01 -9.52
C ARG A 22 -18.60 -0.22 -8.26
N LEU A 23 -18.01 0.96 -8.10
CA LEU A 23 -18.33 1.86 -6.99
C LEU A 23 -19.81 2.24 -6.99
N ALA A 24 -20.34 2.68 -8.13
CA ALA A 24 -21.73 3.10 -8.28
C ALA A 24 -22.71 1.96 -7.96
N VAL A 25 -22.46 0.76 -8.47
CA VAL A 25 -23.30 -0.41 -8.20
C VAL A 25 -23.23 -0.81 -6.72
N CYS A 26 -22.03 -0.90 -6.15
CA CYS A 26 -21.85 -1.23 -4.73
C CYS A 26 -22.42 -0.16 -3.78
N ALA A 27 -22.59 1.09 -4.21
CA ALA A 27 -23.26 2.15 -3.44
C ALA A 27 -24.78 2.13 -3.61
N ALA A 28 -25.27 1.89 -4.83
CA ALA A 28 -26.70 1.91 -5.15
C ALA A 28 -27.44 0.69 -4.59
N VAL A 29 -26.89 -0.51 -4.72
CA VAL A 29 -27.53 -1.74 -4.26
C VAL A 29 -27.90 -1.70 -2.76
N PRO A 30 -26.97 -1.40 -1.81
CA PRO A 30 -27.33 -1.38 -0.40
C PRO A 30 -28.31 -0.24 -0.06
N TRP A 31 -28.24 0.89 -0.78
CA TRP A 31 -29.19 1.99 -0.64
C TRP A 31 -30.62 1.53 -0.96
N PHE A 32 -30.83 0.93 -2.14
CA PHE A 32 -32.14 0.45 -2.55
C PHE A 32 -32.64 -0.71 -1.67
N LEU A 33 -31.76 -1.59 -1.21
CA LEU A 33 -32.12 -2.64 -0.24
C LEU A 33 -32.64 -2.05 1.07
N CYS A 34 -32.00 -0.99 1.59
CA CYS A 34 -32.43 -0.34 2.83
C CYS A 34 -33.75 0.42 2.65
N LEU A 35 -33.97 1.08 1.51
CA LEU A 35 -35.26 1.69 1.17
C LEU A 35 -36.37 0.63 1.09
N TRP A 36 -36.09 -0.51 0.48
CA TRP A 36 -37.07 -1.59 0.33
C TRP A 36 -37.42 -2.25 1.67
N TRP A 37 -36.44 -2.41 2.57
CA TRP A 37 -36.68 -2.86 3.94
C TRP A 37 -37.30 -1.79 4.86
N GLY A 38 -37.41 -0.55 4.40
CA GLY A 38 -37.98 0.54 5.18
C GLY A 38 -37.15 0.93 6.40
N THR A 39 -35.82 0.79 6.35
CA THR A 39 -34.96 1.14 7.50
C THR A 39 -34.94 2.65 7.77
N SER A 40 -34.88 3.45 6.71
CA SER A 40 -34.99 4.90 6.75
C SER A 40 -35.37 5.45 5.37
N THR A 41 -35.78 6.72 5.31
CA THR A 41 -36.10 7.42 4.07
C THR A 41 -34.86 7.85 3.28
N VAL A 42 -33.69 7.91 3.94
CA VAL A 42 -32.42 8.36 3.36
C VAL A 42 -31.25 7.52 3.91
N PRO A 43 -31.01 6.29 3.42
CA PRO A 43 -30.04 5.34 3.97
C PRO A 43 -28.59 5.65 3.55
N VAL A 44 -28.11 6.86 3.84
CA VAL A 44 -26.71 7.29 3.64
C VAL A 44 -25.68 6.31 4.23
N PRO A 45 -25.85 5.77 5.45
CA PRO A 45 -24.88 4.85 6.04
C PRO A 45 -24.66 3.57 5.22
N ALA A 46 -25.64 3.16 4.43
CA ALA A 46 -25.57 1.95 3.60
C ALA A 46 -24.68 2.14 2.35
N ALA A 47 -24.64 3.35 1.79
CA ALA A 47 -23.83 3.65 0.60
C ALA A 47 -22.36 3.97 0.93
N LEU A 48 -22.09 4.53 2.12
CA LEU A 48 -20.74 4.96 2.53
C LEU A 48 -19.66 3.87 2.47
N PRO A 49 -19.91 2.61 2.88
CA PRO A 49 -18.93 1.53 2.76
C PRO A 49 -18.40 1.37 1.33
N ALA A 50 -19.22 1.58 0.31
CA ALA A 50 -18.78 1.46 -1.08
C ALA A 50 -17.66 2.45 -1.39
N VAL A 51 -17.82 3.72 -0.99
CA VAL A 51 -16.85 4.78 -1.22
C VAL A 51 -15.58 4.59 -0.41
N LEU A 52 -15.71 4.11 0.83
CA LEU A 52 -14.60 4.08 1.79
C LEU A 52 -13.80 2.77 1.75
N ILE A 53 -14.39 1.67 1.28
CA ILE A 53 -13.74 0.35 1.27
C ILE A 53 -13.23 -0.02 -0.13
N LEU A 54 -14.00 0.25 -1.20
CA LEU A 54 -13.59 -0.13 -2.57
C LEU A 54 -12.54 0.80 -3.19
N ARG A 55 -12.23 1.93 -2.56
CA ARG A 55 -11.17 2.84 -3.04
C ARG A 55 -9.78 2.22 -2.97
N ASP A 56 -9.54 1.28 -2.05
CA ASP A 56 -8.26 0.58 -1.96
C ASP A 56 -8.40 -0.92 -2.28
N ASP A 57 -7.37 -1.72 -1.96
CA ASP A 57 -7.28 -3.14 -2.33
C ASP A 57 -8.56 -3.92 -1.98
N VAL A 58 -9.18 -4.53 -3.01
CA VAL A 58 -10.40 -5.34 -2.93
C VAL A 58 -10.22 -6.52 -1.98
N TYR A 59 -8.99 -7.04 -1.88
CA TYR A 59 -8.70 -8.19 -1.03
C TYR A 59 -8.75 -7.88 0.46
N ASP A 60 -8.58 -6.62 0.83
CA ASP A 60 -8.66 -6.13 2.20
C ASP A 60 -10.06 -5.62 2.57
N ALA A 61 -10.98 -5.56 1.60
CA ALA A 61 -12.34 -5.08 1.81
C ALA A 61 -13.08 -5.77 2.97
N PRO A 62 -12.98 -7.11 3.18
CA PRO A 62 -13.62 -7.76 4.32
C PRO A 62 -13.05 -7.32 5.67
N ARG A 63 -11.73 -7.18 5.76
CA ARG A 63 -11.05 -6.76 7.00
C ARG A 63 -11.39 -5.31 7.33
N ARG A 64 -11.33 -4.40 6.35
CA ARG A 64 -11.71 -2.99 6.55
C ARG A 64 -13.20 -2.83 6.83
N GLY A 65 -14.03 -3.63 6.16
CA GLY A 65 -15.45 -3.73 6.46
C GLY A 65 -15.70 -4.13 7.91
N TRP A 66 -14.98 -5.14 8.41
CA TRP A 66 -15.07 -5.56 9.81
C TRP A 66 -14.62 -4.46 10.78
N ASP A 67 -13.46 -3.84 10.56
CA ASP A 67 -12.97 -2.76 11.42
C ASP A 67 -13.93 -1.56 11.44
N ARG A 68 -14.55 -1.25 10.30
CA ARG A 68 -15.62 -0.25 10.20
C ARG A 68 -16.87 -0.66 10.98
N LEU A 69 -17.34 -1.89 10.82
CA LEU A 69 -18.54 -2.40 11.52
C LEU A 69 -18.35 -2.35 13.04
N VAL A 70 -17.19 -2.81 13.53
CA VAL A 70 -16.83 -2.74 14.95
C VAL A 70 -16.82 -1.28 15.42
N GLY A 71 -16.25 -0.37 14.63
CA GLY A 71 -16.26 1.06 14.95
C GLY A 71 -17.67 1.63 15.09
N VAL A 72 -18.58 1.29 14.17
CA VAL A 72 -19.99 1.70 14.24
C VAL A 72 -20.67 1.12 15.49
N VAL A 73 -20.50 -0.18 15.76
CA VAL A 73 -21.09 -0.85 16.93
C VAL A 73 -20.62 -0.21 18.23
N VAL A 74 -19.31 0.03 18.38
CA VAL A 74 -18.75 0.65 19.58
C VAL A 74 -19.25 2.09 19.73
N GLY A 75 -19.25 2.87 18.65
CA GLY A 75 -19.77 4.25 18.67
C GLY A 75 -21.26 4.32 19.05
N VAL A 76 -22.07 3.40 18.53
CA VAL A 76 -23.50 3.27 18.89
C VAL A 76 -23.66 2.93 20.36
N ALA A 77 -23.01 1.86 20.83
CA ALA A 77 -23.12 1.40 22.21
C ALA A 77 -22.68 2.48 23.21
N LEU A 78 -21.58 3.18 22.90
CA LEU A 78 -21.02 4.23 23.73
C LEU A 78 -21.96 5.43 23.83
N THR A 79 -22.47 5.95 22.71
CA THR A 79 -23.43 7.07 22.75
C THR A 79 -24.75 6.65 23.41
N THR A 80 -25.27 5.46 23.14
CA THR A 80 -26.49 4.97 23.79
C THR A 80 -26.31 4.85 25.30
N LEU A 81 -25.16 4.35 25.78
CA LEU A 81 -24.85 4.27 27.20
C LEU A 81 -24.75 5.68 27.82
N VAL A 82 -24.03 6.60 27.19
CA VAL A 82 -23.89 7.98 27.70
C VAL A 82 -25.25 8.67 27.77
N LEU A 83 -26.09 8.56 26.74
CA LEU A 83 -27.41 9.16 26.72
C LEU A 83 -28.41 8.49 27.68
N HIS A 84 -28.17 7.22 28.06
CA HIS A 84 -28.95 6.56 29.10
C HIS A 84 -28.68 7.17 30.49
N TRP A 85 -27.42 7.50 30.78
CA TRP A 85 -27.01 8.10 32.07
C TRP A 85 -27.13 9.62 32.09
N LEU A 86 -26.94 10.28 30.95
CA LEU A 86 -27.08 11.73 30.75
C LEU A 86 -28.08 12.00 29.61
N PRO A 87 -29.39 11.88 29.86
CA PRO A 87 -30.40 12.21 28.87
C PRO A 87 -30.29 13.68 28.45
N PRO A 88 -30.52 14.02 27.16
CA PRO A 88 -30.61 15.41 26.75
C PRO A 88 -31.84 16.05 27.44
N PRO A 89 -31.77 17.34 27.79
CA PRO A 89 -32.89 18.04 28.42
C PRO A 89 -34.11 17.95 27.50
N THR A 90 -35.21 17.38 28.00
CA THR A 90 -36.48 17.31 27.29
C THR A 90 -37.00 18.73 27.03
N ALA A 91 -37.56 18.97 25.84
CA ALA A 91 -38.05 20.27 25.35
C ALA A 91 -39.16 20.93 26.19
N SER A 92 -39.58 20.33 27.32
CA SER A 92 -40.60 20.85 28.22
C SER A 92 -40.08 21.76 29.34
N SER A 93 -38.77 22.01 29.46
CA SER A 93 -38.21 22.96 30.44
C SER A 93 -37.28 23.98 29.76
N VAL A 94 -37.88 24.96 29.07
CA VAL A 94 -37.19 25.92 28.18
C VAL A 94 -36.54 27.10 28.93
N THR A 95 -36.31 27.01 30.24
CA THR A 95 -35.80 28.16 31.03
C THR A 95 -34.45 27.96 31.71
N SER A 96 -33.76 26.83 31.52
CA SER A 96 -32.34 26.71 31.89
C SER A 96 -31.50 26.35 30.66
N VAL A 97 -30.62 27.28 30.27
CA VAL A 97 -29.54 27.03 29.31
C VAL A 97 -28.71 25.88 29.89
N SER A 98 -28.91 24.68 29.33
CA SER A 98 -28.64 23.42 30.01
C SER A 98 -27.16 23.05 29.90
N TRP A 99 -26.38 23.37 30.93
CA TRP A 99 -25.04 22.82 31.16
C TRP A 99 -25.00 21.29 30.98
N ALA A 100 -26.12 20.59 31.22
CA ALA A 100 -26.29 19.16 30.98
C ALA A 100 -26.18 18.76 29.49
N ALA A 101 -26.66 19.59 28.55
CA ALA A 101 -26.50 19.34 27.11
C ALA A 101 -25.03 19.53 26.67
N SER A 102 -24.37 20.56 27.20
CA SER A 102 -22.93 20.76 26.97
C SER A 102 -22.10 19.64 27.59
N LEU A 103 -22.47 19.17 28.78
CA LEU A 103 -21.79 18.08 29.48
C LEU A 103 -21.97 16.73 28.76
N SER A 104 -23.19 16.38 28.36
CA SER A 104 -23.44 15.14 27.60
C SER A 104 -22.70 15.13 26.26
N PHE A 105 -22.65 16.26 25.55
CA PHE A 105 -21.82 16.39 24.35
C PHE A 105 -20.32 16.18 24.66
N LEU A 106 -19.79 16.84 25.69
CA LEU A 106 -18.38 16.69 26.08
C LEU A 106 -18.04 15.25 26.49
N VAL A 107 -18.94 14.57 27.20
CA VAL A 107 -18.77 13.17 27.59
C VAL A 107 -18.80 12.27 26.35
N VAL A 108 -19.75 12.44 25.43
CA VAL A 108 -19.78 11.69 24.16
C VAL A 108 -18.51 11.93 23.35
N LEU A 109 -18.04 13.17 23.26
CA LEU A 109 -16.81 13.52 22.56
C LEU A 109 -15.58 12.86 23.23
N ALA A 110 -15.45 12.97 24.54
CA ALA A 110 -14.34 12.38 25.30
C ALA A 110 -14.34 10.84 25.18
N CYS A 111 -15.48 10.21 25.41
CA CYS A 111 -15.64 8.75 25.29
C CYS A 111 -15.43 8.29 23.83
N GLY A 112 -15.93 9.03 22.83
CA GLY A 112 -15.72 8.75 21.42
C GLY A 112 -14.24 8.84 21.00
N CYS A 113 -13.54 9.87 21.47
CA CYS A 113 -12.09 10.03 21.28
C CYS A 113 -11.33 8.88 21.96
N ALA A 114 -11.64 8.57 23.21
CA ALA A 114 -11.03 7.46 23.93
C ALA A 114 -11.27 6.12 23.22
N GLY A 115 -12.50 5.85 22.77
CA GLY A 115 -12.85 4.65 22.03
C GLY A 115 -12.13 4.54 20.68
N MET A 116 -11.97 5.65 19.96
CA MET A 116 -11.18 5.73 18.72
C MET A 116 -9.72 5.31 18.93
N TYR A 117 -9.08 5.78 20.02
CA TYR A 117 -7.69 5.42 20.35
C TYR A 117 -7.55 4.04 20.98
N LEU A 118 -8.52 3.59 21.78
CA LEU A 118 -8.52 2.25 22.36
C LEU A 118 -8.66 1.17 21.27
N MET A 119 -9.40 1.48 20.21
CA MET A 119 -9.56 0.63 19.03
C MET A 119 -8.46 0.88 17.99
N TYR A 120 -7.22 1.11 18.43
CA TYR A 120 -6.08 1.24 17.54
C TYR A 120 -5.75 -0.09 16.87
N ARG A 121 -5.94 -0.16 15.55
CA ARG A 121 -5.60 -1.34 14.74
C ARG A 121 -4.93 -0.90 13.45
N GLY A 122 -3.81 -1.55 13.13
CA GLY A 122 -3.15 -1.36 11.82
C GLY A 122 -2.36 -0.05 11.66
N GLY A 123 -2.05 0.66 12.75
CA GLY A 123 -1.22 1.87 12.71
C GLY A 123 -2.00 3.19 12.71
N ALA A 124 -3.33 3.14 12.77
CA ALA A 124 -4.18 4.33 12.85
C ALA A 124 -5.36 4.15 13.83
N PRO A 125 -5.84 5.22 14.47
CA PRO A 125 -7.04 5.18 15.32
C PRO A 125 -8.31 4.88 14.52
N ASN A 126 -9.28 4.18 15.10
CA ASN A 126 -10.53 3.85 14.42
C ASN A 126 -11.53 5.02 14.49
N GLN A 127 -11.40 5.96 13.55
CA GLN A 127 -12.21 7.18 13.49
C GLN A 127 -13.73 6.93 13.38
N GLN A 128 -14.16 5.73 12.97
CA GLN A 128 -15.58 5.40 12.83
C GLN A 128 -16.31 5.34 14.18
N VAL A 129 -15.59 5.07 15.27
CA VAL A 129 -16.16 5.11 16.63
C VAL A 129 -16.65 6.51 16.93
N LEU A 130 -15.77 7.51 16.80
CA LEU A 130 -16.09 8.90 17.06
C LEU A 130 -17.16 9.44 16.11
N VAL A 131 -17.03 9.16 14.81
CA VAL A 131 -18.02 9.60 13.80
C VAL A 131 -19.40 9.03 14.11
N SER A 132 -19.51 7.74 14.41
CA SER A 132 -20.80 7.12 14.70
C SER A 132 -21.39 7.65 16.01
N ALA A 133 -20.55 7.86 17.02
CA ALA A 133 -20.97 8.40 18.31
C ALA A 133 -21.58 9.81 18.17
N LEU A 134 -20.90 10.71 17.44
CA LEU A 134 -21.34 12.08 17.21
C LEU A 134 -22.59 12.15 16.32
N VAL A 135 -22.66 11.34 15.27
CA VAL A 135 -23.83 11.34 14.37
C VAL A 135 -25.09 10.88 15.10
N ILE A 136 -25.00 9.88 15.96
CA ILE A 136 -26.15 9.43 16.76
C ILE A 136 -26.58 10.51 17.75
N TYR A 137 -25.61 11.16 18.42
CA TYR A 137 -25.88 12.26 19.32
C TYR A 137 -26.58 13.43 18.60
N ALA A 138 -26.09 13.82 17.42
CA ALA A 138 -26.62 14.95 16.66
C ALA A 138 -28.01 14.68 16.05
N THR A 139 -28.31 13.44 15.69
CA THR A 139 -29.59 13.11 15.04
C THR A 139 -30.70 12.89 16.06
N ALA A 140 -30.39 12.30 17.23
CA ALA A 140 -31.28 12.10 18.37
C ALA A 140 -32.71 11.56 18.07
N LEU A 141 -32.91 10.88 16.93
CA LEU A 141 -34.20 10.30 16.55
C LEU A 141 -34.36 8.89 17.13
N PRO A 142 -35.55 8.54 17.68
CA PRO A 142 -35.81 7.19 18.16
C PRO A 142 -35.66 6.18 17.02
N GLY A 143 -34.98 5.06 17.29
CA GLY A 143 -34.72 4.02 16.28
C GLY A 143 -33.53 4.30 15.35
N TYR A 144 -33.00 5.52 15.29
CA TYR A 144 -31.88 5.87 14.40
C TYR A 144 -30.63 5.02 14.66
N ALA A 145 -30.29 4.75 15.94
CA ALA A 145 -29.16 3.91 16.30
C ALA A 145 -29.25 2.50 15.70
N ARG A 146 -30.45 1.90 15.71
CA ARG A 146 -30.71 0.58 15.13
C ARG A 146 -30.67 0.63 13.60
N ALA A 147 -31.28 1.64 13.00
CA ALA A 147 -31.21 1.87 11.55
C ALA A 147 -29.76 2.02 11.09
N ARG A 148 -28.95 2.80 11.81
CA ARG A 148 -27.53 3.01 11.53
C ARG A 148 -26.71 1.72 11.53
N LEU A 149 -26.97 0.82 12.48
CA LEU A 149 -26.33 -0.49 12.54
C LEU A 149 -26.73 -1.37 11.35
N ALA A 150 -28.03 -1.48 11.08
CA ALA A 150 -28.55 -2.29 10.00
C ALA A 150 -28.03 -1.81 8.64
N GLU A 151 -28.13 -0.51 8.36
CA GLU A 151 -27.68 0.10 7.12
C GLU A 151 -26.18 -0.06 6.91
N SER A 152 -25.36 0.14 7.95
CA SER A 152 -23.91 -0.06 7.87
C SER A 152 -23.55 -1.52 7.59
N ALA A 153 -24.25 -2.47 8.23
CA ALA A 153 -24.04 -3.90 8.03
C ALA A 153 -24.41 -4.32 6.60
N VAL A 154 -25.55 -3.85 6.07
CA VAL A 154 -25.99 -4.12 4.69
C VAL A 154 -25.01 -3.54 3.67
N GLY A 155 -24.53 -2.31 3.89
CA GLY A 155 -23.53 -1.69 3.04
C GLY A 155 -22.22 -2.48 3.01
N ILE A 156 -21.71 -2.89 4.17
CA ILE A 156 -20.47 -3.68 4.28
C ILE A 156 -20.66 -5.06 3.64
N ALA A 157 -21.76 -5.75 3.95
CA ALA A 157 -22.07 -7.06 3.35
C ALA A 157 -22.14 -6.97 1.83
N THR A 158 -22.79 -5.93 1.30
CA THR A 158 -22.88 -5.72 -0.15
C THR A 158 -21.50 -5.48 -0.75
N VAL A 159 -20.66 -4.65 -0.16
CA VAL A 159 -19.28 -4.43 -0.66
C VAL A 159 -18.46 -5.72 -0.64
N VAL A 160 -18.54 -6.50 0.44
CA VAL A 160 -17.77 -7.73 0.61
C VAL A 160 -18.22 -8.84 -0.34
N LEU A 161 -19.53 -8.95 -0.59
CA LEU A 161 -20.10 -10.00 -1.45
C LEU A 161 -20.12 -9.59 -2.93
N LEU A 162 -20.59 -8.38 -3.23
CA LEU A 162 -20.80 -7.90 -4.60
C LEU A 162 -19.53 -7.28 -5.20
N GLY A 163 -18.69 -6.64 -4.40
CA GLY A 163 -17.48 -5.98 -4.86
C GLY A 163 -16.53 -6.92 -5.62
N PRO A 164 -16.18 -8.10 -5.07
CA PRO A 164 -15.40 -9.11 -5.77
C PRO A 164 -16.12 -9.75 -6.96
N LEU A 165 -17.46 -9.82 -6.94
CA LEU A 165 -18.26 -10.48 -7.99
C LEU A 165 -18.36 -9.65 -9.27
N LEU A 166 -18.50 -8.32 -9.15
CA LEU A 166 -18.66 -7.43 -10.29
C LEU A 166 -17.42 -7.37 -11.19
N TRP A 167 -16.24 -7.39 -10.59
CA TRP A 167 -14.95 -7.50 -11.29
C TRP A 167 -13.95 -8.22 -10.39
N PRO A 168 -13.77 -9.55 -10.54
CA PRO A 168 -12.78 -10.27 -9.76
C PRO A 168 -11.40 -9.68 -10.06
N PRO A 169 -10.70 -9.15 -9.04
CA PRO A 169 -9.33 -8.68 -9.23
C PRO A 169 -8.48 -9.86 -9.68
N ASP A 170 -7.73 -9.71 -10.77
CA ASP A 170 -6.74 -10.72 -11.18
C ASP A 170 -5.44 -10.45 -10.42
N PRO A 171 -5.13 -11.23 -9.37
CA PRO A 171 -3.99 -10.98 -8.51
C PRO A 171 -2.67 -11.17 -9.24
N TYR A 172 -2.62 -12.09 -10.22
CA TYR A 172 -1.42 -12.35 -11.01
C TYR A 172 -1.12 -11.19 -11.93
N ARG A 173 -2.16 -10.63 -12.56
CA ARG A 173 -2.02 -9.43 -13.41
C ARG A 173 -1.61 -8.20 -12.59
N SER A 174 -2.19 -8.01 -11.40
CA SER A 174 -1.80 -6.93 -10.50
C SER A 174 -0.34 -7.09 -10.02
N ALA A 175 0.09 -8.30 -9.68
CA ALA A 175 1.46 -8.56 -9.28
C ALA A 175 2.46 -8.35 -10.43
N ALA A 176 2.12 -8.79 -11.65
CA ALA A 176 2.93 -8.54 -12.84
C ALA A 176 3.07 -7.03 -13.15
N ALA A 177 1.95 -6.28 -13.14
CA ALA A 177 1.98 -4.84 -13.35
C ALA A 177 2.78 -4.09 -12.26
N GLY A 178 2.68 -4.54 -11.01
CA GLY A 178 3.47 -4.01 -9.90
C GLY A 178 4.97 -4.27 -10.06
N LEU A 179 5.34 -5.45 -10.55
CA LEU A 179 6.72 -5.80 -10.88
C LEU A 179 7.27 -4.94 -12.03
N ASP A 180 6.48 -4.72 -13.08
CA ASP A 180 6.86 -3.85 -14.21
C ASP A 180 7.07 -2.40 -13.76
N THR A 181 6.23 -1.91 -12.86
CA THR A 181 6.36 -0.55 -12.31
C THR A 181 7.59 -0.45 -11.42
N TYR A 182 7.83 -1.44 -10.55
CA TYR A 182 9.06 -1.54 -9.75
C TYR A 182 10.32 -1.51 -10.64
N ARG A 183 10.32 -2.31 -11.71
CA ARG A 183 11.43 -2.38 -12.68
C ARG A 183 11.72 -1.03 -13.31
N GLY A 184 10.70 -0.32 -13.80
CA GLY A 184 10.86 1.01 -14.39
C GLY A 184 11.36 2.06 -13.39
N GLU A 185 10.84 2.06 -12.16
CA GLU A 185 11.29 3.00 -11.12
C GLU A 185 12.70 2.71 -10.60
N LEU A 186 13.09 1.43 -10.54
CA LEU A 186 14.43 0.97 -10.18
C LEU A 186 15.44 1.34 -11.27
N ASP A 187 15.12 1.09 -12.53
CA ASP A 187 15.96 1.50 -13.67
C ASP A 187 16.17 3.03 -13.67
N GLY A 188 15.08 3.79 -13.53
CA GLY A 188 15.16 5.24 -13.40
C GLY A 188 15.97 5.70 -12.17
N LEU A 189 15.92 4.96 -11.06
CA LEU A 189 16.72 5.25 -9.87
C LEU A 189 18.21 5.05 -10.13
N LEU A 190 18.58 3.85 -10.57
CA LEU A 190 19.97 3.47 -10.78
C LEU A 190 20.60 4.27 -11.93
N GLY A 191 19.82 4.57 -12.97
CA GLY A 191 20.21 5.47 -14.05
C GLY A 191 20.49 6.89 -13.56
N ALA A 192 19.62 7.45 -12.72
CA ALA A 192 19.84 8.77 -12.12
C ALA A 192 21.08 8.79 -11.20
N VAL A 193 21.27 7.74 -10.39
CA VAL A 193 22.48 7.59 -9.55
C VAL A 193 23.73 7.52 -10.41
N ALA A 194 23.76 6.67 -11.44
CA ALA A 194 24.92 6.55 -12.33
C ALA A 194 25.23 7.83 -13.11
N ALA A 195 24.19 8.55 -13.58
CA ALA A 195 24.37 9.83 -14.27
C ALA A 195 24.98 10.89 -13.35
N ARG A 196 24.52 10.95 -12.10
CA ARG A 196 25.04 11.91 -11.11
C ARG A 196 26.44 11.58 -10.63
N LEU A 197 26.73 10.31 -10.37
CA LEU A 197 28.09 9.84 -10.10
C LEU A 197 29.04 10.23 -11.24
N GLY A 198 28.67 9.96 -12.49
CA GLY A 198 29.51 10.33 -13.65
C GLY A 198 29.72 11.85 -13.79
N ALA A 199 28.75 12.66 -13.38
CA ALA A 199 28.84 14.12 -13.37
C ALA A 199 29.57 14.69 -12.13
N GLY A 200 29.98 13.84 -11.18
CA GLY A 200 30.65 14.27 -9.94
C GLY A 200 29.74 15.00 -8.95
N GLY A 201 28.42 14.83 -9.06
CA GLY A 201 27.44 15.50 -8.20
C GLY A 201 26.67 14.52 -7.30
N PRO A 202 26.12 14.97 -6.16
CA PRO A 202 25.32 14.12 -5.31
C PRO A 202 24.04 13.66 -6.05
N PRO A 203 23.69 12.37 -5.98
CA PRO A 203 22.43 11.87 -6.50
C PRO A 203 21.24 12.55 -5.81
N THR A 204 20.26 12.98 -6.62
CA THR A 204 19.10 13.74 -6.14
C THR A 204 18.23 12.85 -5.25
N PRO A 205 17.94 13.23 -3.99
CA PRO A 205 17.05 12.46 -3.14
C PRO A 205 15.63 12.49 -3.73
N ARG A 206 14.95 11.34 -3.73
CA ARG A 206 13.49 11.34 -3.86
C ARG A 206 12.90 11.68 -2.49
N GLY A 207 11.68 12.18 -2.47
CA GLY A 207 10.96 12.40 -1.20
C GLY A 207 10.87 11.10 -0.40
N PRO A 208 10.92 11.16 0.95
CA PRO A 208 11.02 9.98 1.82
C PRO A 208 9.88 8.96 1.63
N ALA A 209 8.68 9.43 1.27
CA ALA A 209 7.53 8.58 1.00
C ALA A 209 7.70 7.77 -0.30
N GLY A 210 8.26 8.37 -1.35
CA GLY A 210 8.44 7.71 -2.66
C GLY A 210 9.54 6.65 -2.64
N ASP A 211 10.62 6.88 -1.89
CA ASP A 211 11.67 5.88 -1.70
C ASP A 211 11.16 4.66 -0.91
N ALA A 212 10.40 4.87 0.16
CA ALA A 212 9.84 3.76 0.94
C ALA A 212 8.88 2.87 0.12
N GLU A 213 8.06 3.47 -0.74
CA GLU A 213 7.10 2.74 -1.57
C GLU A 213 7.80 1.84 -2.60
N LEU A 214 8.84 2.35 -3.28
CA LEU A 214 9.62 1.61 -4.26
C LEU A 214 10.15 0.29 -3.67
N TRP A 215 10.81 0.35 -2.51
CA TRP A 215 11.47 -0.81 -1.91
C TRP A 215 10.50 -1.82 -1.28
N LEU A 216 9.29 -1.39 -0.90
CA LEU A 216 8.27 -2.27 -0.34
C LEU A 216 7.46 -3.02 -1.41
N ARG A 217 7.34 -2.46 -2.62
CA ARG A 217 6.48 -2.97 -3.68
C ARG A 217 6.72 -4.44 -4.08
N PRO A 218 7.98 -4.94 -4.20
CA PRO A 218 8.20 -6.35 -4.50
C PRO A 218 7.65 -7.30 -3.45
N ARG A 219 7.78 -6.94 -2.16
CA ARG A 219 7.29 -7.76 -1.03
C ARG A 219 5.76 -7.77 -0.97
N THR A 220 5.12 -6.62 -1.19
CA THR A 220 3.65 -6.55 -1.22
C THR A 220 3.09 -7.32 -2.41
N GLY A 221 3.73 -7.23 -3.58
CA GLY A 221 3.41 -7.99 -4.78
C GLY A 221 3.54 -9.51 -4.56
N LEU A 222 4.65 -9.98 -3.98
CA LEU A 222 4.86 -11.39 -3.65
C LEU A 222 3.81 -11.90 -2.66
N ALA A 223 3.52 -11.15 -1.60
CA ALA A 223 2.50 -11.52 -0.61
C ALA A 223 1.09 -11.58 -1.23
N ALA A 224 0.78 -10.73 -2.21
CA ALA A 224 -0.47 -10.80 -2.97
C ALA A 224 -0.52 -12.04 -3.87
N TYR A 225 0.56 -12.32 -4.59
CA TYR A 225 0.71 -13.52 -5.41
C TYR A 225 0.49 -14.80 -4.59
N GLU A 226 1.17 -14.94 -3.45
CA GLU A 226 1.04 -16.14 -2.61
C GLU A 226 -0.37 -16.30 -2.01
N ARG A 227 -0.99 -15.19 -1.59
CA ARG A 227 -2.39 -15.21 -1.11
C ARG A 227 -3.33 -15.73 -2.18
N ALA A 228 -3.12 -15.33 -3.43
CA ALA A 228 -3.89 -15.81 -4.56
C ALA A 228 -3.63 -17.29 -4.87
N ALA A 229 -2.36 -17.71 -4.88
CA ALA A 229 -1.96 -19.11 -5.09
C ALA A 229 -2.52 -20.05 -4.01
N ARG A 230 -2.63 -19.57 -2.75
CA ARG A 230 -3.26 -20.32 -1.65
C ARG A 230 -4.78 -20.44 -1.83
N ARG A 231 -5.45 -19.39 -2.32
CA ARG A 231 -6.91 -19.36 -2.51
C ARG A 231 -7.40 -20.14 -3.72
N THR A 232 -6.56 -20.37 -4.72
CA THR A 232 -6.87 -21.27 -5.85
C THR A 232 -7.02 -22.73 -5.44
N ARG A 233 -6.62 -23.09 -4.20
CA ARG A 233 -6.85 -24.43 -3.62
C ARG A 233 -8.24 -24.60 -2.98
N LEU A 234 -9.05 -23.54 -2.89
CA LEU A 234 -10.44 -23.63 -2.41
C LEU A 234 -11.43 -23.88 -3.57
N PRO A 235 -12.61 -24.48 -3.31
CA PRO A 235 -13.56 -24.87 -4.35
C PRO A 235 -13.90 -23.71 -5.31
N ARG A 236 -13.87 -24.01 -6.62
CA ARG A 236 -13.97 -23.13 -7.80
C ARG A 236 -15.21 -22.21 -7.89
N LEU A 237 -16.05 -22.13 -6.86
CA LEU A 237 -17.35 -21.45 -6.89
C LEU A 237 -17.28 -19.91 -7.02
N TYR A 238 -16.14 -19.29 -6.72
CA TYR A 238 -16.02 -17.82 -6.68
C TYR A 238 -15.08 -17.19 -7.72
N LEU A 239 -14.37 -17.99 -8.51
CA LEU A 239 -13.38 -17.47 -9.48
C LEU A 239 -13.79 -17.89 -10.88
N ARG A 240 -14.52 -17.00 -11.56
CA ARG A 240 -14.77 -17.09 -13.01
C ARG A 240 -13.41 -16.93 -13.70
N THR A 241 -12.73 -18.06 -13.90
CA THR A 241 -11.38 -18.23 -14.46
C THR A 241 -10.26 -17.56 -13.64
N PRO A 242 -9.54 -18.27 -12.76
CA PRO A 242 -8.23 -17.79 -12.34
C PRO A 242 -7.35 -17.71 -13.59
N SER A 243 -6.91 -16.51 -13.95
CA SER A 243 -5.86 -16.33 -14.93
C SER A 243 -4.70 -17.23 -14.52
N ARG A 244 -4.21 -18.07 -15.44
CA ARG A 244 -3.01 -18.86 -15.20
C ARG A 244 -1.89 -17.88 -14.78
N PRO A 245 -1.11 -18.16 -13.72
CA PRO A 245 0.01 -17.32 -13.36
C PRO A 245 0.94 -17.21 -14.58
N PRO A 246 1.39 -15.99 -14.95
CA PRO A 246 2.40 -15.83 -15.99
C PRO A 246 3.65 -16.64 -15.64
N ASP A 247 4.25 -17.28 -16.64
CA ASP A 247 5.41 -18.13 -16.42
C ASP A 247 6.55 -17.35 -15.73
N GLY A 248 7.17 -17.98 -14.73
CA GLY A 248 8.27 -17.41 -13.95
C GLY A 248 7.92 -16.15 -13.13
N LEU A 249 6.66 -15.73 -13.00
CA LEU A 249 6.30 -14.51 -12.24
C LEU A 249 6.69 -14.62 -10.76
N GLU A 250 6.47 -15.78 -10.15
CA GLU A 250 6.78 -16.01 -8.75
C GLU A 250 8.28 -15.88 -8.47
N GLU A 251 9.11 -16.51 -9.31
CA GLU A 251 10.57 -16.47 -9.20
C GLU A 251 11.08 -15.04 -9.34
N ARG A 252 10.56 -14.29 -10.31
CA ARG A 252 10.91 -12.87 -10.51
C ARG A 252 10.49 -11.99 -9.34
N LEU A 253 9.31 -12.22 -8.74
CA LEU A 253 8.87 -11.51 -7.53
C LEU A 253 9.75 -11.84 -6.31
N ARG A 254 10.13 -13.11 -6.14
CA ARG A 254 11.06 -13.52 -5.07
C ARG A 254 12.44 -12.89 -5.27
N PHE A 255 12.95 -12.90 -6.50
CA PHE A 255 14.20 -12.24 -6.86
C PHE A 255 14.16 -10.74 -6.55
N ALA A 256 13.12 -10.02 -7.01
CA ALA A 256 12.90 -8.61 -6.71
C ALA A 256 12.84 -8.32 -5.20
N ALA A 257 12.14 -9.17 -4.43
CA ALA A 257 12.03 -9.01 -2.98
C ALA A 257 13.35 -9.25 -2.24
N ARG A 258 14.21 -10.14 -2.77
CA ARG A 258 15.54 -10.45 -2.23
C ARG A 258 16.53 -9.32 -2.50
N THR A 259 16.54 -8.77 -3.72
CA THR A 259 17.49 -7.71 -4.13
C THR A 259 17.08 -6.30 -3.70
N ALA A 260 15.81 -6.05 -3.41
CA ALA A 260 15.34 -4.72 -3.00
C ALA A 260 16.12 -4.15 -1.81
N LEU A 261 16.40 -4.96 -0.79
CA LEU A 261 17.09 -4.49 0.42
C LEU A 261 18.57 -4.17 0.14
N THR A 262 19.26 -5.03 -0.63
CA THR A 262 20.68 -4.83 -0.95
C THR A 262 20.87 -3.61 -1.84
N LEU A 263 19.99 -3.41 -2.82
CA LEU A 263 19.98 -2.23 -3.69
C LEU A 263 19.61 -0.94 -2.94
N GLN A 264 18.70 -1.02 -1.96
CA GLN A 264 18.37 0.11 -1.10
C GLN A 264 19.60 0.59 -0.32
N TYR A 265 20.28 -0.31 0.40
CA TYR A 265 21.47 0.06 1.15
C TYR A 265 22.60 0.54 0.24
N PHE A 266 22.81 -0.13 -0.89
CA PHE A 266 23.81 0.28 -1.87
C PHE A 266 23.58 1.70 -2.40
N THR A 267 22.35 2.01 -2.82
CA THR A 267 22.02 3.34 -3.33
C THR A 267 22.06 4.42 -2.25
N GLN A 268 21.69 4.08 -1.01
CA GLN A 268 21.81 4.99 0.14
C GLN A 268 23.27 5.30 0.46
N GLU A 269 24.14 4.28 0.53
CA GLU A 269 25.57 4.46 0.80
C GLU A 269 26.24 5.35 -0.27
N LEU A 270 25.92 5.14 -1.55
CA LEU A 270 26.39 6.00 -2.64
C LEU A 270 25.93 7.46 -2.48
N ARG A 271 24.70 7.67 -2.01
CA ARG A 271 24.15 9.01 -1.75
C ARG A 271 24.82 9.69 -0.56
N GLU A 272 25.13 8.97 0.50
CA GLU A 272 25.82 9.50 1.68
C GLU A 272 27.22 9.97 1.33
N ARG A 273 28.00 9.14 0.63
CA ARG A 273 29.39 9.47 0.25
C ARG A 273 29.47 10.68 -0.66
N ALA A 274 28.62 10.70 -1.70
CA ALA A 274 28.57 11.83 -2.62
C ALA A 274 28.10 13.13 -1.95
N ARG A 275 27.46 13.08 -0.76
CA ARG A 275 27.12 14.26 0.04
C ARG A 275 28.28 14.73 0.90
N THR A 276 29.00 13.81 1.56
CA THR A 276 30.14 14.15 2.43
C THR A 276 31.25 14.85 1.65
N ASP A 277 31.48 14.47 0.39
CA ASP A 277 32.48 15.12 -0.48
C ASP A 277 32.12 16.55 -0.90
N GLY A 278 30.83 16.93 -0.83
CA GLY A 278 30.36 18.26 -1.24
C GLY A 278 30.40 19.33 -0.16
N ALA A 279 30.63 18.96 1.11
CA ALA A 279 30.44 19.86 2.26
C ALA A 279 31.74 20.51 2.78
N ALA A 280 32.92 20.05 2.37
CA ALA A 280 34.21 20.55 2.87
C ALA A 280 35.20 20.87 1.73
N ALA A 281 35.39 22.17 1.44
CA ALA A 281 36.38 22.72 0.50
C ALA A 281 36.11 22.38 -1.01
N PRO A 282 36.80 22.99 -2.00
CA PRO A 282 36.35 22.98 -3.40
C PRO A 282 36.25 21.53 -3.93
N PRO A 283 35.32 21.25 -4.87
CA PRO A 283 34.91 19.89 -5.21
C PRO A 283 36.06 19.15 -5.89
N VAL A 284 36.92 18.51 -5.10
CA VAL A 284 37.78 17.43 -5.59
C VAL A 284 36.84 16.23 -5.71
N SER A 285 36.10 16.17 -6.82
CA SER A 285 35.19 15.07 -7.11
C SER A 285 35.96 13.75 -6.97
N ASP A 286 35.57 12.92 -6.01
CA ASP A 286 36.24 11.64 -5.76
C ASP A 286 36.20 10.82 -7.07
N THR A 287 37.37 10.66 -7.69
CA THR A 287 37.53 9.92 -8.94
C THR A 287 37.02 8.49 -8.77
N SER A 288 37.14 7.92 -7.57
CA SER A 288 36.62 6.58 -7.27
C SER A 288 35.10 6.52 -7.44
N LEU A 289 34.35 7.49 -6.92
CA LEU A 289 32.89 7.54 -7.04
C LEU A 289 32.44 7.76 -8.49
N ARG A 290 33.17 8.56 -9.27
CA ARG A 290 32.87 8.78 -10.69
C ARG A 290 33.04 7.50 -11.51
N GLU A 291 34.09 6.73 -11.22
CA GLU A 291 34.39 5.47 -11.88
C GLU A 291 33.44 4.32 -11.51
N LEU A 292 32.60 4.48 -10.49
CA LEU A 292 31.53 3.52 -10.17
C LEU A 292 30.33 3.62 -11.13
N ALA A 293 30.17 4.72 -11.88
CA ALA A 293 29.00 4.92 -12.74
C ALA A 293 28.79 3.80 -13.80
N PRO A 294 29.82 3.31 -14.51
CA PRO A 294 29.68 2.15 -15.42
C PRO A 294 29.23 0.87 -14.70
N LEU A 295 29.72 0.62 -13.49
CA LEU A 295 29.35 -0.54 -12.68
C LEU A 295 27.88 -0.49 -12.24
N VAL A 296 27.40 0.69 -11.81
CA VAL A 296 25.99 0.91 -11.47
C VAL A 296 25.09 0.65 -12.68
N ARG A 297 25.46 1.16 -13.88
CA ARG A 297 24.70 0.90 -15.12
C ARG A 297 24.71 -0.57 -15.52
N ALA A 298 25.85 -1.25 -15.40
CA ALA A 298 25.95 -2.67 -15.68
C ALA A 298 25.03 -3.47 -14.74
N THR A 299 25.11 -3.21 -13.43
CA THR A 299 24.25 -3.86 -12.42
C THR A 299 22.76 -3.58 -12.66
N ALA A 300 22.40 -2.34 -13.02
CA ALA A 300 21.02 -1.98 -13.36
C ALA A 300 20.48 -2.81 -14.53
N ARG A 301 21.26 -2.92 -15.62
CA ARG A 301 20.90 -3.74 -16.79
C ARG A 301 20.74 -5.21 -16.43
N THR A 302 21.68 -5.78 -15.68
CA THR A 302 21.61 -7.18 -15.26
C THR A 302 20.35 -7.47 -14.44
N VAL A 303 20.03 -6.60 -13.46
CA VAL A 303 18.85 -6.76 -12.61
C VAL A 303 17.57 -6.58 -13.43
N ASP A 304 17.50 -5.58 -14.29
CA ASP A 304 16.36 -5.32 -15.16
C ASP A 304 16.10 -6.48 -16.15
N ALA A 305 17.14 -7.02 -16.78
CA ALA A 305 17.05 -8.19 -17.66
C ALA A 305 16.57 -9.45 -16.91
N ALA A 306 17.09 -9.69 -15.70
CA ALA A 306 16.61 -10.76 -14.83
C ALA A 306 15.12 -10.57 -14.44
N LEU A 307 14.70 -9.34 -14.12
CA LEU A 307 13.30 -9.03 -13.78
C LEU A 307 12.35 -9.13 -14.99
N ARG A 308 12.82 -8.85 -16.22
CA ARG A 308 12.03 -9.11 -17.43
C ARG A 308 11.84 -10.60 -17.69
N GLY A 309 12.74 -11.43 -17.19
CA GLY A 309 12.77 -12.84 -17.48
C GLY A 309 13.42 -13.15 -18.82
N GLU A 310 14.39 -12.33 -19.25
CA GLU A 310 15.21 -12.55 -20.45
C GLU A 310 15.98 -13.88 -20.38
N ASP A 311 16.65 -14.23 -21.49
CA ASP A 311 17.42 -15.47 -21.62
C ASP A 311 18.56 -15.52 -20.57
N SER A 312 18.64 -16.63 -19.84
CA SER A 312 19.61 -16.83 -18.77
C SER A 312 21.06 -16.64 -19.24
N ALA A 313 21.37 -17.02 -20.48
CA ALA A 313 22.71 -16.85 -21.05
C ALA A 313 23.07 -15.37 -21.26
N ALA A 314 22.12 -14.56 -21.74
CA ALA A 314 22.31 -13.13 -21.93
C ALA A 314 22.49 -12.40 -20.58
N VAL A 315 21.67 -12.74 -19.59
CA VAL A 315 21.78 -12.16 -18.24
C VAL A 315 23.09 -12.57 -17.57
N ALA A 316 23.56 -13.80 -17.76
CA ALA A 316 24.85 -14.26 -17.24
C ALA A 316 26.02 -13.45 -17.83
N ALA A 317 26.01 -13.19 -19.14
CA ALA A 317 27.03 -12.37 -19.79
C ALA A 317 27.06 -10.93 -19.26
N ASP A 318 25.90 -10.34 -18.98
CA ASP A 318 25.81 -9.01 -18.36
C ASP A 318 26.26 -9.01 -16.90
N LEU A 319 25.97 -10.08 -16.15
CA LEU A 319 26.47 -10.27 -14.79
C LEU A 319 27.99 -10.37 -14.75
N ASP A 320 28.61 -11.15 -15.65
CA ASP A 320 30.06 -11.28 -15.73
C ASP A 320 30.73 -9.96 -16.11
N ARG A 321 30.10 -9.18 -17.01
CA ARG A 321 30.53 -7.81 -17.30
C ARG A 321 30.49 -6.92 -16.06
N ALA A 322 29.41 -6.97 -15.27
CA ALA A 322 29.29 -6.19 -14.05
C ALA A 322 30.35 -6.61 -13.01
N ARG A 323 30.61 -7.91 -12.85
CA ARG A 323 31.66 -8.44 -11.96
C ARG A 323 33.07 -8.01 -12.42
N GLY A 324 33.33 -8.02 -13.73
CA GLY A 324 34.59 -7.53 -14.29
C GLY A 324 34.84 -6.06 -13.98
N LEU A 325 33.80 -5.22 -14.09
CA LEU A 325 33.87 -3.79 -13.73
C LEU A 325 34.11 -3.58 -12.23
N ASP A 326 33.46 -4.38 -11.38
CA ASP A 326 33.68 -4.34 -9.93
C ASP A 326 35.13 -4.73 -9.57
N LEU A 327 35.66 -5.82 -10.16
CA LEU A 327 37.05 -6.22 -9.95
C LEU A 327 38.05 -5.16 -10.44
N ALA A 328 37.84 -4.58 -11.62
CA ALA A 328 38.68 -3.51 -12.15
C ALA A 328 38.66 -2.28 -11.24
N HIS A 329 37.48 -1.88 -10.77
CA HIS A 329 37.32 -0.76 -9.85
C HIS A 329 38.05 -1.02 -8.52
N ARG A 330 37.92 -2.23 -7.95
CA ARG A 330 38.63 -2.64 -6.72
C ARG A 330 40.16 -2.61 -6.88
N ALA A 331 40.66 -3.01 -8.04
CA ALA A 331 42.10 -2.97 -8.34
C ALA A 331 42.62 -1.54 -8.43
N ALA A 332 41.82 -0.62 -9.00
CA ALA A 332 42.16 0.80 -9.10
C ALA A 332 42.04 1.55 -7.76
N HIS A 333 41.08 1.17 -6.90
CA HIS A 333 40.75 1.87 -5.66
C HIS A 333 40.72 0.94 -4.44
N PRO A 334 41.89 0.48 -3.94
CA PRO A 334 41.97 -0.46 -2.81
C PRO A 334 41.75 0.24 -1.45
N THR A 335 40.56 0.82 -1.22
CA THR A 335 40.21 1.42 0.07
C THR A 335 39.46 0.43 0.97
N ARG A 336 39.70 0.48 2.29
CA ARG A 336 38.96 -0.32 3.31
C ARG A 336 37.54 0.19 3.53
N HIS A 337 37.29 1.47 3.25
CA HIS A 337 36.01 2.12 3.51
C HIS A 337 34.88 1.63 2.61
N ASP A 338 35.16 0.89 1.54
CA ASP A 338 34.15 0.39 0.58
C ASP A 338 33.48 -0.93 0.97
N ALA A 339 33.80 -1.51 2.12
CA ALA A 339 33.31 -2.84 2.49
C ALA A 339 31.77 -2.96 2.43
N VAL A 340 31.04 -1.93 2.88
CA VAL A 340 29.56 -1.91 2.87
C VAL A 340 29.00 -1.82 1.44
N LEU A 341 29.56 -0.94 0.62
CA LEU A 341 29.19 -0.76 -0.79
C LEU A 341 29.43 -2.04 -1.59
N ARG A 342 30.58 -2.69 -1.35
CA ARG A 342 30.97 -3.96 -1.97
C ARG A 342 30.07 -5.12 -1.53
N ALA A 343 29.69 -5.18 -0.25
CA ALA A 343 28.76 -6.19 0.24
C ALA A 343 27.39 -6.08 -0.45
N GLY A 344 26.86 -4.87 -0.60
CA GLY A 344 25.58 -4.64 -1.30
C GLY A 344 25.59 -5.09 -2.76
N LEU A 345 26.67 -4.78 -3.51
CA LEU A 345 26.84 -5.23 -4.89
C LEU A 345 27.01 -6.75 -4.98
N HIS A 346 27.89 -7.31 -4.15
CA HIS A 346 28.17 -8.74 -4.14
C HIS A 346 26.91 -9.56 -3.86
N LEU A 347 26.14 -9.22 -2.82
CA LEU A 347 24.88 -9.90 -2.50
C LEU A 347 23.84 -9.76 -3.62
N THR A 348 23.84 -8.64 -4.34
CA THR A 348 22.95 -8.44 -5.49
C THR A 348 23.38 -9.35 -6.65
N HIS A 349 24.68 -9.42 -6.96
CA HIS A 349 25.23 -10.30 -7.99
C HIS A 349 25.06 -11.78 -7.68
N GLU A 350 25.18 -12.18 -6.40
CA GLU A 350 24.87 -13.54 -5.94
C GLU A 350 23.38 -13.84 -6.10
N ALA A 351 22.50 -12.92 -5.71
CA ALA A 351 21.07 -13.11 -5.89
C ALA A 351 20.66 -13.26 -7.37
N VAL A 352 21.35 -12.57 -8.29
CA VAL A 352 21.18 -12.77 -9.74
C VAL A 352 21.64 -14.17 -10.14
N ALA A 353 22.84 -14.59 -9.72
CA ALA A 353 23.38 -15.91 -10.07
C ALA A 353 22.47 -17.05 -9.57
N ASP A 354 21.99 -16.96 -8.32
CA ASP A 354 21.02 -17.91 -7.75
C ASP A 354 19.72 -17.94 -8.57
N HIS A 355 19.23 -16.77 -9.00
CA HIS A 355 18.01 -16.69 -9.80
C HIS A 355 18.18 -17.35 -11.19
N LEU A 356 19.34 -17.20 -11.82
CA LEU A 356 19.66 -17.85 -13.09
C LEU A 356 19.78 -19.37 -12.94
N ALA A 357 20.38 -19.84 -11.85
CA ALA A 357 20.51 -21.28 -11.56
C ALA A 357 19.16 -21.98 -11.35
N VAL A 358 18.15 -21.25 -10.85
CA VAL A 358 16.78 -21.79 -10.70
C VAL A 358 16.03 -21.88 -12.04
N ARG A 359 16.43 -21.10 -13.06
CA ARG A 359 15.75 -21.04 -14.37
C ARG A 359 16.40 -21.90 -15.47
N GLY A 360 17.67 -22.28 -15.32
CA GLY A 360 18.43 -23.10 -16.28
C GLY A 360 18.17 -24.59 -16.09
#